data_AF-A0A7V9G362-F1
#
_entry.id   AF-A0A7V9G362-F1
#
_cell.length_a   1.000
_cell.length_b   1.000
_cell.length_c   1.000
_cell.angle_alpha   90.00
_cell.angle_beta   90.00
_cell.angle_gamma   90.00
#
_symmetry.space_group_name_H-M   'P 1'
#
loop_
_entity.id
_entity.type
_entity.pdbx_description
1 polymer ?
#
loop_
_entity_poly.entity_id
_entity_poly.type
_entity_poly.pdbx_seq_one_letter_code
_entity_poly.pdbx_strand_id
1 'polypeptide(L)'
;MAIASSTTDSIPVLSSCGIELDAAAERFGGLRSSAAQASDSELQARMEDDGYLYLPGALDRDQVLAARADLLRRLAEAGALDPEYAVEEGIPRAGASGFRPDLAMRSPELAKVLYDGAMMELFARLFAGPVRHYDFTWLPDNNGQQWTHTLFDISSPCIPSRIWYSLAA
;
A
#
# COMPACT_ATOMS: atom_id res chain seq x y z
N MET A 1 -20.01 28.68 -31.21
CA MET A 1 -19.53 28.33 -29.85
C MET A 1 -18.40 27.33 -30.03
N ALA A 2 -17.15 27.77 -29.98
CA ALA A 2 -15.99 26.93 -30.25
C ALA A 2 -15.57 26.23 -28.95
N ILE A 3 -15.50 24.90 -28.98
CA ILE A 3 -14.87 24.11 -27.92
C ILE A 3 -13.37 24.38 -27.97
N ALA A 4 -12.80 24.89 -26.88
CA ALA A 4 -11.36 25.04 -26.74
C ALA A 4 -10.74 23.63 -26.73
N SER A 5 -9.90 23.34 -27.72
CA SER A 5 -8.99 22.20 -27.68
C SER A 5 -8.05 22.40 -26.49
N SER A 6 -8.21 21.57 -25.46
CA SER A 6 -7.27 21.50 -24.36
C SER A 6 -5.92 21.06 -24.89
N THR A 7 -4.90 21.90 -24.70
CA THR A 7 -3.50 21.60 -24.96
C THR A 7 -3.13 20.31 -24.23
N THR A 8 -2.77 19.27 -24.97
CA THR A 8 -2.18 18.05 -24.38
C THR A 8 -0.79 18.44 -23.88
N ASP A 9 -0.69 18.81 -22.60
CA ASP A 9 0.59 18.88 -21.93
C ASP A 9 1.21 17.49 -22.02
N SER A 10 2.38 17.39 -22.66
CA SER A 10 3.08 16.11 -22.77
C SER A 10 3.43 15.64 -21.36
N ILE A 11 2.98 14.44 -20.99
CA ILE A 11 3.32 13.82 -19.70
C ILE A 11 4.86 13.87 -19.56
N PRO A 12 5.39 14.38 -18.44
CA PRO A 12 6.83 14.43 -18.22
C PRO A 12 7.41 13.01 -18.27
N VAL A 13 8.66 12.89 -18.74
CA VAL A 13 9.37 11.60 -18.74
C VAL A 13 9.41 11.06 -17.32
N LEU A 14 8.74 9.92 -17.12
CA LEU A 14 8.65 9.26 -15.83
C LEU A 14 9.90 8.40 -15.63
N SER A 15 10.52 8.48 -14.46
CA SER A 15 11.67 7.63 -14.13
C SER A 15 11.62 7.16 -12.68
N SER A 16 12.21 5.99 -12.42
CA SER A 16 12.39 5.41 -11.09
C SER A 16 13.81 4.90 -10.96
N CYS A 17 14.52 5.27 -9.89
CA CYS A 17 15.94 4.95 -9.70
C CYS A 17 16.84 5.34 -10.88
N GLY A 18 16.49 6.40 -11.63
CA GLY A 18 17.19 6.84 -12.83
C GLY A 18 16.89 6.01 -14.10
N ILE A 19 15.97 5.04 -14.02
CA ILE A 19 15.50 4.26 -15.15
C ILE A 19 14.21 4.88 -15.66
N GLU A 20 14.16 5.22 -16.95
CA GLU A 20 12.96 5.71 -17.61
C GLU A 20 11.89 4.62 -17.66
N LEU A 21 10.65 4.98 -17.31
CA LEU A 21 9.50 4.09 -17.32
C LEU A 21 8.84 4.13 -18.70
N ASP A 22 8.43 2.96 -19.18
CA ASP A 22 7.67 2.83 -20.42
C ASP A 22 6.26 3.41 -20.23
N ALA A 23 6.03 4.59 -20.82
CA ALA A 23 4.75 5.30 -20.78
C ALA A 23 3.77 4.87 -21.89
N ALA A 24 4.08 3.81 -22.65
CA ALA A 24 3.16 3.26 -23.64
C ALA A 24 1.83 2.85 -22.99
N ALA A 25 0.71 3.08 -23.68
CA ALA A 25 -0.64 2.89 -23.11
C ALA A 25 -0.92 1.43 -22.67
N GLU A 26 -0.19 0.47 -23.22
CA GLU A 26 -0.24 -0.95 -22.86
C GLU A 26 0.46 -1.25 -21.52
N ARG A 27 1.37 -0.38 -21.07
CA ARG A 27 2.18 -0.53 -19.84
C ARG A 27 1.83 0.51 -18.78
N PHE A 28 1.23 1.63 -19.19
CA PHE A 28 0.92 2.76 -18.34
C PHE A 28 -0.57 3.10 -18.42
N GLY A 29 -1.28 2.91 -17.31
CA GLY A 29 -2.72 3.11 -17.25
C GLY A 29 -3.30 2.94 -15.85
N GLY A 30 -4.62 2.99 -15.75
CA GLY A 30 -5.32 2.75 -14.48
C GLY A 30 -5.29 1.27 -14.08
N LEU A 31 -5.42 1.01 -12.77
CA LEU A 31 -5.55 -0.36 -12.25
C LEU A 31 -6.87 -0.98 -12.70
N ARG A 32 -6.81 -2.20 -13.23
CA ARG A 32 -7.99 -2.98 -13.58
C ARG A 32 -8.61 -3.56 -12.30
N SER A 33 -9.89 -3.29 -12.06
CA SER A 33 -10.60 -3.87 -10.92
C SER A 33 -10.81 -5.38 -11.07
N SER A 34 -10.53 -6.11 -10.00
CA SER A 34 -10.79 -7.54 -9.82
C SER A 34 -11.95 -7.81 -8.85
N ALA A 35 -12.62 -6.77 -8.32
CA ALA A 35 -13.63 -6.91 -7.26
C ALA A 35 -14.97 -7.51 -7.71
N ALA A 36 -15.24 -7.56 -9.02
CA ALA A 36 -16.55 -7.99 -9.53
C ALA A 36 -16.69 -9.52 -9.46
N GLN A 37 -17.27 -10.03 -8.35
CA GLN A 37 -17.77 -11.42 -8.17
C GLN A 37 -16.83 -12.52 -8.70
N ALA A 38 -15.52 -12.27 -8.69
CA ALA A 38 -14.54 -13.19 -9.23
C ALA A 38 -14.46 -14.42 -8.34
N SER A 39 -14.57 -15.58 -8.96
CA SER A 39 -14.23 -16.86 -8.35
C SER A 39 -12.75 -16.90 -7.98
N ASP A 40 -12.38 -17.80 -7.07
CA ASP A 40 -10.98 -17.95 -6.64
C ASP A 40 -10.05 -18.24 -7.84
N SER A 41 -10.50 -19.02 -8.82
CA SER A 41 -9.72 -19.31 -10.04
C SER A 41 -9.54 -18.09 -10.94
N GLU A 42 -10.52 -17.19 -11.00
CA GLU A 42 -10.40 -15.94 -11.77
C GLU A 42 -9.44 -14.96 -11.08
N LEU A 43 -9.44 -14.91 -9.74
CA LEU A 43 -8.47 -14.12 -8.98
C LEU A 43 -7.05 -14.66 -9.16
N GLN A 44 -6.88 -15.98 -9.17
CA GLN A 44 -5.57 -16.61 -9.43
C GLN A 44 -5.09 -16.31 -10.85
N ALA A 45 -5.95 -16.45 -11.86
CA ALA A 45 -5.61 -16.11 -13.25
C ALA A 45 -5.24 -14.62 -13.40
N ARG A 46 -5.98 -13.73 -12.74
CA ARG A 46 -5.66 -12.29 -12.69
C ARG A 46 -4.29 -12.02 -12.08
N MET A 47 -3.97 -12.69 -10.98
CA MET A 47 -2.67 -12.53 -10.33
C MET A 47 -1.53 -13.01 -11.24
N GLU A 48 -1.71 -14.11 -11.96
CA GLU A 48 -0.73 -14.64 -12.92
C GLU A 48 -0.54 -13.70 -14.13
N ASP A 49 -1.64 -13.19 -14.69
CA ASP A 49 -1.62 -12.35 -15.89
C ASP A 49 -1.14 -10.91 -15.60
N ASP A 50 -1.69 -10.29 -14.56
CA ASP A 50 -1.53 -8.87 -14.28
C ASP A 50 -0.45 -8.61 -13.22
N GLY A 51 -0.08 -9.60 -12.39
CA GLY A 51 0.88 -9.46 -11.29
C GLY A 51 0.33 -8.70 -10.08
N TYR A 52 -0.96 -8.34 -10.08
CA TYR A 52 -1.63 -7.64 -8.99
C TYR A 52 -3.14 -7.95 -8.96
N LEU A 53 -3.77 -7.64 -7.83
CA LEU A 53 -5.23 -7.61 -7.70
C LEU A 53 -5.67 -6.26 -7.13
N TYR A 54 -6.59 -5.58 -7.81
CA TYR A 54 -7.24 -4.38 -7.28
C TYR A 54 -8.66 -4.70 -6.85
N LEU A 55 -8.90 -4.71 -5.53
CA LEU A 55 -10.14 -5.19 -4.93
C LEU A 55 -10.84 -4.07 -4.12
N PRO A 56 -11.41 -3.05 -4.78
CA PRO A 56 -12.15 -1.99 -4.09
C PRO A 56 -13.32 -2.58 -3.29
N GLY A 57 -13.43 -2.18 -2.02
CA GLY A 57 -14.51 -2.62 -1.12
C GLY A 57 -14.33 -4.02 -0.52
N ALA A 58 -13.16 -4.66 -0.68
CA ALA A 58 -12.90 -5.97 -0.07
C ALA A 58 -12.78 -5.94 1.46
N LEU A 59 -12.45 -4.79 2.05
CA LEU A 59 -12.36 -4.61 3.49
C LEU A 59 -13.59 -3.91 4.03
N ASP A 60 -13.98 -4.28 5.25
CA ASP A 60 -15.05 -3.63 6.00
C ASP A 60 -14.68 -2.16 6.25
N ARG A 61 -15.50 -1.27 5.69
CA ARG A 61 -15.27 0.18 5.77
C ARG A 61 -15.28 0.70 7.20
N ASP A 62 -16.15 0.19 8.04
CA ASP A 62 -16.30 0.68 9.42
C ASP A 62 -15.10 0.23 10.26
N GLN A 63 -14.60 -0.98 10.02
CA GLN A 63 -13.36 -1.46 10.65
C GLN A 63 -12.14 -0.63 10.22
N VAL A 64 -12.04 -0.29 8.93
CA VAL A 64 -10.97 0.59 8.42
C VAL A 64 -11.04 1.98 9.07
N LEU A 65 -12.25 2.54 9.20
CA LEU A 65 -12.44 3.85 9.84
C LEU A 65 -12.13 3.81 11.35
N ALA A 66 -12.50 2.73 12.04
CA ALA A 66 -12.15 2.52 13.44
C ALA A 66 -10.62 2.41 13.64
N ALA A 67 -9.94 1.64 12.80
CA ALA A 67 -8.47 1.53 12.81
C ALA A 67 -7.82 2.89 12.55
N ARG A 68 -8.32 3.67 11.59
CA ARG A 68 -7.83 5.03 11.33
C ARG A 68 -7.99 5.93 12.56
N ALA A 69 -9.16 5.93 13.20
CA ALA A 69 -9.42 6.74 14.38
C ALA A 69 -8.50 6.36 15.55
N ASP A 70 -8.30 5.07 15.80
CA ASP A 70 -7.38 4.59 16.85
C ASP A 70 -5.93 5.02 16.58
N LEU A 71 -5.46 4.89 15.34
CA LEU A 71 -4.12 5.34 14.95
C LEU A 71 -3.94 6.85 15.13
N LEU A 72 -4.91 7.66 14.70
CA LEU A 72 -4.83 9.11 14.84
C LEU A 72 -4.82 9.56 16.30
N ARG A 73 -5.65 8.95 17.15
CA ARG A 73 -5.61 9.19 18.60
C ARG A 73 -4.23 8.89 19.19
N ARG A 74 -3.63 7.75 18.83
CA ARG A 74 -2.29 7.36 19.29
C ARG A 74 -1.19 8.30 18.79
N LEU A 75 -1.31 8.78 17.56
CA LEU A 75 -0.41 9.78 16.99
C LEU A 75 -0.54 11.13 17.72
N ALA A 76 -1.76 11.56 18.04
CA ALA A 76 -2.02 12.75 18.83
C ALA A 76 -1.42 12.65 20.24
N GLU A 77 -1.66 11.53 20.93
CA GLU A 77 -1.10 11.24 22.27
C GLU A 77 0.44 11.23 22.24
N ALA A 78 1.04 10.81 21.12
CA ALA A 78 2.49 10.83 20.93
C ALA A 78 3.03 12.18 20.44
N GLY A 79 2.19 13.22 20.32
CA GLY A 79 2.58 14.56 19.87
C GLY A 79 2.95 14.66 18.39
N ALA A 80 2.62 13.64 17.59
CA ALA A 80 2.98 13.56 16.17
C ALA A 80 2.04 14.36 15.26
N LEU A 81 0.85 14.74 15.75
CA LEU A 81 -0.10 15.56 15.01
C LEU A 81 0.02 17.04 15.41
N ASP A 82 -0.35 17.90 14.46
CA ASP A 82 -0.44 19.33 14.65
C ASP A 82 -1.66 19.67 15.54
N PRO A 83 -1.46 20.29 16.72
CA PRO A 83 -2.54 20.59 17.65
C PRO A 83 -3.47 21.73 17.19
N GLU A 84 -3.14 22.47 16.12
CA GLU A 84 -4.03 23.50 15.57
C GLU A 84 -5.20 22.91 14.77
N TYR A 85 -5.11 21.63 14.40
CA TYR A 85 -6.10 20.91 13.61
C TYR A 85 -6.82 19.83 14.43
N ALA A 86 -8.00 19.43 13.99
CA ALA A 86 -8.70 18.29 14.60
C ALA A 86 -7.91 16.99 14.35
N VAL A 87 -7.93 16.08 15.33
CA VAL A 87 -7.18 14.81 15.26
C VAL A 87 -7.58 13.99 14.03
N GLU A 88 -8.86 14.05 13.65
CA GLU A 88 -9.45 13.35 12.52
C GLU A 88 -8.89 13.80 11.17
N GLU A 89 -8.35 15.02 11.08
CA GLU A 89 -7.70 15.53 9.87
C GLU A 89 -6.33 14.89 9.66
N GLY A 90 -5.68 14.41 10.74
CA GLY A 90 -4.40 13.70 10.66
C GLY A 90 -3.25 14.54 10.13
N ILE A 91 -3.30 15.86 10.35
CA ILE A 91 -2.25 16.77 9.92
C ILE A 91 -0.99 16.51 10.76
N PRO A 92 0.15 16.13 10.15
CA PRO A 92 1.38 15.87 10.89
C PRO A 92 1.98 17.16 11.42
N ARG A 93 2.54 17.14 12.63
CA ARG A 93 3.31 18.26 13.17
C ARG A 93 4.56 18.50 12.32
N ALA A 94 4.89 19.75 12.06
CA ALA A 94 6.13 20.11 11.38
C ALA A 94 7.36 19.48 12.07
N GLY A 95 8.18 18.78 11.29
CA GLY A 95 9.40 18.11 11.78
C GLY A 95 9.17 16.80 12.55
N ALA A 96 7.94 16.31 12.67
CA ALA A 96 7.69 14.98 13.23
C ALA A 96 8.27 13.90 12.31
N SER A 97 9.03 12.96 12.89
CA SER A 97 9.33 11.67 12.26
C SER A 97 8.06 10.84 12.28
N GLY A 98 7.62 10.32 11.15
CA GLY A 98 6.37 9.55 11.12
C GLY A 98 6.57 8.04 11.10
N PHE A 99 7.80 7.53 10.98
CA PHE A 99 8.02 6.08 11.07
C PHE A 99 7.75 5.62 12.51
N ARG A 100 6.53 5.12 12.74
CA ARG A 100 5.99 4.74 14.05
C ARG A 100 5.38 3.34 14.04
N PRO A 101 6.17 2.29 13.70
CA PRO A 101 5.69 0.91 13.72
C PRO A 101 5.24 0.49 15.12
N ASP A 102 5.81 1.11 16.17
CA ASP A 102 5.41 0.90 17.56
C ASP A 102 3.94 1.26 17.82
N LEU A 103 3.41 2.29 17.16
CA LEU A 103 2.01 2.70 17.32
C LEU A 103 1.08 1.78 16.53
N ALA A 104 1.49 1.42 15.31
CA ALA A 104 0.74 0.51 14.45
C ALA A 104 0.58 -0.88 15.09
N MET A 105 1.68 -1.47 15.58
CA MET A 105 1.66 -2.81 16.19
C MET A 105 0.85 -2.89 17.49
N ARG A 106 0.60 -1.75 18.15
CA ARG A 106 -0.20 -1.69 19.40
C ARG A 106 -1.68 -1.43 19.16
N SER A 107 -2.11 -1.25 17.91
CA SER A 107 -3.51 -0.98 17.57
C SER A 107 -4.28 -2.30 17.38
N PRO A 108 -5.19 -2.68 18.28
CA PRO A 108 -6.02 -3.86 18.10
C PRO A 108 -7.00 -3.68 16.93
N GLU A 109 -7.45 -2.45 16.67
CA GLU A 109 -8.33 -2.14 15.53
C GLU A 109 -7.61 -2.32 14.20
N LEU A 110 -6.34 -1.89 14.10
CA LEU A 110 -5.53 -2.15 12.91
C LEU A 110 -5.24 -3.65 12.75
N ALA A 111 -4.88 -4.34 13.84
CA ALA A 111 -4.62 -5.77 13.81
C ALA A 111 -5.84 -6.55 13.32
N LYS A 112 -7.05 -6.17 13.73
CA LYS A 112 -8.30 -6.77 13.25
C LYS A 112 -8.48 -6.63 11.73
N VAL A 113 -8.17 -5.45 11.18
CA VAL A 113 -8.29 -5.21 9.73
C VAL A 113 -7.26 -6.01 8.93
N LEU A 114 -6.03 -6.14 9.44
CA LEU A 114 -4.90 -6.70 8.68
C LEU A 114 -4.72 -8.22 8.88
N TYR A 115 -5.01 -8.72 10.09
CA TYR A 115 -4.60 -10.05 10.54
C TYR A 115 -5.78 -10.93 10.95
N ASP A 116 -7.01 -10.50 10.64
CA ASP A 116 -8.24 -11.24 10.88
C ASP A 116 -9.24 -11.02 9.73
N GLY A 117 -10.35 -11.76 9.76
CA GLY A 117 -11.52 -11.60 8.91
C GLY A 117 -11.18 -11.54 7.41
N ALA A 118 -11.75 -10.54 6.73
CA ALA A 118 -11.77 -10.44 5.28
C ALA A 118 -10.39 -10.50 4.62
N MET A 119 -9.35 -9.93 5.25
CA MET A 119 -7.98 -9.95 4.71
C MET A 119 -7.40 -11.37 4.73
N MET A 120 -7.45 -12.04 5.87
CA MET A 120 -6.90 -13.38 6.03
C MET A 120 -7.71 -14.41 5.25
N GLU A 121 -9.03 -14.27 5.22
CA GLU A 121 -9.93 -15.11 4.42
C GLU A 121 -9.68 -14.96 2.92
N LEU A 122 -9.42 -13.73 2.43
CA LEU A 122 -9.05 -13.49 1.04
C LEU A 122 -7.77 -14.26 0.67
N PHE A 123 -6.70 -14.13 1.47
CA PHE A 123 -5.45 -14.82 1.18
C PHE A 123 -5.57 -16.35 1.31
N ALA A 124 -6.32 -16.84 2.30
CA ALA A 124 -6.57 -18.27 2.47
C ALA A 124 -7.27 -18.89 1.26
N ARG A 125 -8.27 -18.19 0.70
CA ARG A 125 -8.94 -18.60 -0.54
C ARG A 125 -8.02 -18.49 -1.74
N LEU A 126 -7.34 -17.36 -1.91
CA LEU A 126 -6.44 -17.10 -3.04
C LEU A 126 -5.34 -18.17 -3.16
N PHE A 127 -4.78 -18.61 -2.03
CA PHE A 127 -3.72 -19.63 -1.98
C PHE A 127 -4.22 -21.04 -1.70
N ALA A 128 -5.54 -21.25 -1.60
CA ALA A 128 -6.17 -22.54 -1.33
C ALA A 128 -5.55 -23.29 -0.12
N GLY A 129 -5.26 -22.57 0.97
CA GLY A 129 -4.54 -23.14 2.11
C GLY A 129 -4.39 -22.21 3.31
N PRO A 130 -3.78 -22.71 4.40
CA PRO A 130 -3.48 -21.89 5.56
C PRO A 130 -2.47 -20.79 5.20
N VAL A 131 -2.67 -19.60 5.75
CA VAL A 131 -1.84 -18.42 5.50
C VAL A 131 -1.31 -17.84 6.80
N ARG A 132 -0.15 -17.17 6.71
CA ARG A 132 0.47 -16.45 7.82
C ARG A 132 0.81 -15.05 7.34
N HIS A 133 0.44 -14.03 8.13
CA HIS A 133 0.83 -12.67 7.87
C HIS A 133 2.29 -12.43 8.32
N TYR A 134 2.94 -11.41 7.78
CA TYR A 134 4.23 -10.96 8.29
C TYR A 134 4.10 -10.43 9.72
N ASP A 135 5.13 -10.65 10.54
CA ASP A 135 5.17 -10.19 11.94
C ASP A 135 5.40 -8.66 12.06
N PHE A 136 5.57 -7.97 10.92
CA PHE A 136 5.84 -6.54 10.85
C PHE A 136 4.90 -5.86 9.85
N THR A 137 4.32 -4.72 10.25
CA THR A 137 3.57 -3.81 9.38
C THR A 137 4.30 -2.49 9.28
N TRP A 138 4.67 -2.11 8.06
CA TRP A 138 5.21 -0.79 7.77
C TRP A 138 4.08 0.23 7.68
N LEU A 139 4.07 1.23 8.56
CA LEU A 139 3.18 2.38 8.45
C LEU A 139 3.99 3.56 7.86
N PRO A 140 3.75 3.93 6.59
CA PRO A 140 4.54 4.97 5.94
C PRO A 140 4.26 6.33 6.56
N ASP A 141 5.29 7.15 6.64
CA ASP A 141 5.20 8.52 7.08
C ASP A 141 5.20 9.49 5.94
N ASN A 142 4.00 9.83 5.48
CA ASN A 142 3.89 10.85 4.45
C ASN A 142 3.98 12.24 5.09
N ASN A 143 5.19 12.61 5.52
CA ASN A 143 5.58 14.01 5.74
C ASN A 143 5.89 14.74 4.41
N GLY A 144 5.63 14.09 3.27
CA GLY A 144 5.79 14.63 1.92
C GLY A 144 7.25 14.73 1.46
N GLN A 145 8.23 14.24 2.22
CA GLN A 145 9.65 14.43 1.93
C GLN A 145 10.35 13.19 1.37
N GLN A 146 9.78 11.98 1.50
CA GLN A 146 10.39 10.75 1.01
C GLN A 146 9.35 9.81 0.40
N TRP A 147 9.57 9.45 -0.87
CA TRP A 147 8.75 8.50 -1.61
C TRP A 147 9.52 7.21 -1.81
N THR A 148 8.85 6.08 -1.65
CA THR A 148 9.43 4.79 -2.00
C THR A 148 9.54 4.70 -3.53
N HIS A 149 10.75 4.45 -4.04
CA HIS A 149 10.96 4.15 -5.45
C HIS A 149 10.27 2.84 -5.84
N THR A 150 10.03 2.62 -7.14
CA THR A 150 9.54 1.31 -7.64
C THR A 150 10.45 0.19 -7.16
N LEU A 151 9.90 -0.76 -6.42
CA LEU A 151 10.62 -1.90 -5.86
C LEU A 151 9.78 -3.17 -5.94
N PHE A 152 10.45 -4.31 -5.93
CA PHE A 152 9.85 -5.62 -5.66
C PHE A 152 10.15 -5.99 -4.20
N ASP A 153 9.13 -6.30 -3.40
CA ASP A 153 9.32 -6.61 -1.97
C ASP A 153 10.16 -7.88 -1.75
N ILE A 154 10.16 -8.79 -2.74
CA ILE A 154 10.96 -10.04 -2.76
C ILE A 154 12.47 -9.75 -2.86
N SER A 155 12.85 -8.53 -3.25
CA SER A 155 14.24 -8.11 -3.34
C SER A 155 14.38 -6.67 -2.85
N SER A 156 14.81 -6.47 -1.60
CA SER A 156 15.30 -5.16 -1.15
C SER A 156 16.36 -4.66 -2.14
N PRO A 157 16.14 -3.55 -2.89
CA PRO A 157 17.00 -3.21 -4.04
C PRO A 157 18.39 -2.67 -3.68
N CYS A 158 18.74 -2.55 -2.39
CA CYS A 158 19.95 -1.83 -1.96
C CYS A 158 20.93 -2.67 -1.11
N ILE A 159 20.92 -4.00 -1.23
CA ILE A 159 21.97 -4.85 -0.65
C ILE A 159 22.78 -5.48 -1.80
N PRO A 160 24.11 -5.26 -1.89
CA PRO A 160 24.92 -5.81 -2.97
C PRO A 160 24.75 -7.33 -3.10
N SER A 161 24.47 -7.77 -4.32
CA SER A 161 24.04 -9.10 -4.75
C SER A 161 25.09 -10.22 -4.61
N ARG A 162 25.71 -10.40 -3.44
CA ARG A 162 26.80 -11.39 -3.26
C ARG A 162 26.59 -12.50 -2.22
N ILE A 163 25.38 -12.71 -1.68
CA ILE A 163 25.21 -13.67 -0.57
C ILE A 163 24.34 -14.91 -0.89
N TRP A 164 23.76 -15.05 -2.09
CA TRP A 164 22.86 -16.19 -2.36
C TRP A 164 23.42 -17.20 -3.37
N TYR A 165 24.52 -17.85 -3.00
CA TYR A 165 24.92 -19.18 -3.52
C TYR A 165 25.79 -19.90 -2.48
N SER A 166 25.19 -20.33 -1.37
CA SER A 166 25.68 -21.45 -0.55
C SER A 166 24.75 -21.62 0.64
N LEU A 167 23.63 -22.31 0.46
CA LEU A 167 22.93 -23.09 1.49
C LEU A 167 21.87 -23.95 0.79
N ALA A 168 22.35 -24.80 -0.10
CA ALA A 168 21.65 -25.97 -0.62
C ALA A 168 22.72 -27.01 -0.97
N ALA A 169 23.24 -27.65 0.07
CA ALA A 169 23.94 -28.93 0.03
C ALA A 169 23.70 -29.62 1.38
#